data_AF-A0A382QHW1-F1
#
_entry.id   AF-A0A382QHW1-F1
#
_cell.length_a   1.000
_cell.length_b   1.000
_cell.length_c   1.000
_cell.angle_alpha   90.00
_cell.angle_beta   90.00
_cell.angle_gamma   90.00
#
_symmetry.space_group_name_H-M   'P 1'
#
loop_
_entity.id
_entity.type
_entity.pdbx_description
1 polymer ?
#
loop_
_entity_poly.entity_id
_entity_poly.type
_entity_poly.pdbx_seq_one_letter_code
_entity_poly.pdbx_strand_id
1 'polypeptide(L)'
;MALALAMSDDEKKVVEILKSQGLWDDLSAWKYYGDNENNFSVIGAQQNSPDTALREQIINSVDAVLMKEAQLRDIDPEGKNAPSSVKDALFSFFGIYNGDLSNITKRERKNLAMNVMVVATGSKSAPCYTVIDKGEGQSPARMPHTLLSLSKSNKLKIQFVQGKHNMGRTGAFPYCGNERMQLVLSRRCPDIVSADDGDGADMWGFT
;
A
#
# COMPACT_ATOMS: atom_id res chain seq x y z
N MET A 1 -0.34 -9.35 -17.90
CA MET A 1 -1.25 -9.56 -16.74
C MET A 1 -1.43 -8.30 -15.89
N ALA A 2 -0.39 -7.69 -15.31
CA ALA A 2 -0.50 -6.54 -14.41
C ALA A 2 -1.35 -5.37 -14.96
N LEU A 3 -1.18 -4.99 -16.24
CA LEU A 3 -1.99 -3.94 -16.86
C LEU A 3 -3.49 -4.31 -16.94
N ALA A 4 -3.82 -5.56 -17.23
CA ALA A 4 -5.20 -6.02 -17.28
C ALA A 4 -5.86 -5.99 -15.88
N LEU A 5 -5.13 -6.42 -14.86
CA LEU A 5 -5.55 -6.33 -13.45
C LEU A 5 -5.74 -4.87 -13.03
N ALA A 6 -4.81 -3.97 -13.36
CA ALA A 6 -4.92 -2.55 -13.04
C ALA A 6 -6.11 -1.84 -13.71
N MET A 7 -6.62 -2.38 -14.82
CA MET A 7 -7.80 -1.87 -15.54
C MET A 7 -9.09 -2.62 -15.15
N SER A 8 -9.09 -3.33 -14.02
CA SER A 8 -10.24 -4.11 -13.55
C SER A 8 -10.87 -3.41 -12.35
N ASP A 9 -11.97 -2.72 -12.62
CA ASP A 9 -12.78 -1.99 -11.63
C ASP A 9 -13.88 -2.87 -10.99
N ASP A 10 -13.88 -4.18 -11.26
CA ASP A 10 -14.87 -5.13 -10.77
C ASP A 10 -14.22 -6.47 -10.42
N GLU A 11 -14.65 -7.04 -9.30
CA GLU A 11 -14.16 -8.31 -8.76
C GLU A 11 -14.29 -9.47 -9.76
N LYS A 12 -15.40 -9.57 -10.52
CA LYS A 12 -15.59 -10.65 -11.49
C LYS A 12 -14.54 -10.61 -12.58
N LYS A 13 -14.18 -9.42 -13.05
CA LYS A 13 -13.16 -9.25 -14.08
C LYS A 13 -11.78 -9.67 -13.58
N VAL A 14 -11.46 -9.39 -12.31
CA VAL A 14 -10.22 -9.90 -11.69
C VAL A 14 -10.25 -11.43 -11.63
N VAL A 15 -11.35 -12.04 -11.18
CA VAL A 15 -11.50 -13.50 -11.14
C VAL A 15 -11.38 -14.12 -12.54
N GLU A 16 -12.00 -13.53 -13.57
CA GLU A 16 -11.89 -13.99 -14.96
C GLU A 16 -10.44 -13.97 -15.45
N ILE A 17 -9.70 -12.88 -15.17
CA ILE A 17 -8.28 -12.78 -15.51
C ILE A 17 -7.50 -13.89 -14.80
N LEU A 18 -7.69 -14.09 -13.50
CA LEU A 18 -6.96 -15.10 -12.73
C LEU A 18 -7.29 -16.53 -13.19
N LYS A 19 -8.55 -16.82 -13.53
CA LYS A 19 -8.96 -18.10 -14.13
C LYS A 19 -8.33 -18.34 -15.49
N SER A 20 -8.28 -17.32 -16.35
CA SER A 20 -7.65 -17.42 -17.67
C SER A 20 -6.16 -17.75 -17.61
N GLN A 21 -5.51 -17.43 -16.49
CA GLN A 21 -4.09 -17.72 -16.23
C GLN A 21 -3.89 -18.99 -15.39
N GLY A 22 -4.96 -19.70 -15.02
CA GLY A 22 -4.89 -20.90 -14.18
C GLY A 22 -4.51 -20.63 -12.72
N LEU A 23 -4.57 -19.38 -12.25
CA LEU A 23 -4.16 -19.00 -10.89
C LEU A 23 -5.29 -19.06 -9.87
N TRP A 24 -6.53 -18.86 -10.30
CA TRP A 24 -7.67 -18.80 -9.38
C TRP A 24 -7.92 -20.12 -8.67
N ASP A 25 -7.95 -21.22 -9.42
CA ASP A 25 -8.26 -22.55 -8.91
C ASP A 25 -7.00 -23.33 -8.45
N ASP A 26 -5.80 -22.77 -8.65
CA ASP A 26 -4.54 -23.34 -8.19
C ASP A 26 -4.20 -22.87 -6.77
N LEU A 27 -4.48 -23.71 -5.78
CA LEU A 27 -4.18 -23.42 -4.36
C LEU A 27 -2.69 -23.14 -4.09
N SER A 28 -1.77 -23.59 -4.95
CA SER A 28 -0.34 -23.29 -4.78
C SER A 28 0.02 -21.83 -5.11
N ALA A 29 -0.85 -21.13 -5.84
CA ALA A 29 -0.74 -19.71 -6.12
C ALA A 29 -1.22 -18.83 -4.95
N TRP A 30 -1.93 -19.42 -3.98
CA TRP A 30 -2.48 -18.73 -2.82
C TRP A 30 -1.66 -18.98 -1.56
N LYS A 31 -1.54 -17.95 -0.72
CA LYS A 31 -0.88 -18.04 0.57
C LYS A 31 -1.69 -17.36 1.65
N TYR A 32 -1.61 -17.88 2.86
CA TYR A 32 -2.17 -17.21 4.01
C TYR A 32 -1.40 -15.92 4.30
N TYR A 33 -2.12 -14.88 4.69
CA TYR A 33 -1.50 -13.68 5.25
C TYR A 33 -0.57 -14.07 6.40
N GLY A 34 0.68 -13.60 6.36
CA GLY A 34 1.70 -13.91 7.34
C GLY A 34 2.02 -15.40 7.49
N ASP A 35 1.73 -16.21 6.47
CA ASP A 35 1.86 -17.68 6.47
C ASP A 35 1.14 -18.35 7.66
N ASN A 36 0.02 -17.77 8.11
CA ASN A 36 -0.74 -18.25 9.26
C ASN A 36 -2.25 -18.20 8.99
N GLU A 37 -2.87 -19.37 8.89
CA GLU A 37 -4.32 -19.53 8.65
C GLU A 37 -5.18 -18.83 9.71
N ASN A 38 -4.73 -18.82 10.97
CA ASN A 38 -5.47 -18.18 12.08
C ASN A 38 -5.59 -16.65 11.94
N ASN A 39 -4.84 -16.04 11.01
CA ASN A 39 -4.96 -14.61 10.76
C ASN A 39 -6.32 -14.22 10.18
N PHE A 40 -7.12 -15.15 9.65
CA PHE A 40 -8.48 -14.86 9.22
C PHE A 40 -9.33 -14.23 10.35
N SER A 41 -9.25 -14.77 11.57
CA SER A 41 -9.96 -14.21 12.73
C SER A 41 -9.43 -12.84 13.14
N VAL A 42 -8.11 -12.63 13.03
CA VAL A 42 -7.48 -11.33 13.32
C VAL A 42 -7.93 -10.27 12.32
N ILE A 43 -7.98 -10.62 11.03
CA ILE A 43 -8.45 -9.74 9.95
C ILE A 43 -9.91 -9.32 10.21
N GLY A 44 -10.78 -10.29 10.53
CA GLY A 44 -12.20 -10.04 10.79
C GLY A 44 -12.47 -9.13 12.01
N ALA A 45 -11.49 -8.96 12.90
CA ALA A 45 -11.59 -8.13 14.09
C ALA A 45 -10.97 -6.72 13.94
N GLN A 46 -10.41 -6.37 12.78
CA GLN A 46 -9.62 -5.13 12.57
C GLN A 46 -10.43 -3.84 12.60
N GLN A 47 -11.53 -3.80 11.84
CA GLN A 47 -12.25 -2.56 11.56
C GLN A 47 -13.76 -2.78 11.57
N ASN A 48 -14.45 -1.85 12.22
CA ASN A 48 -15.91 -1.88 12.34
C ASN A 48 -16.60 -0.98 11.29
N SER A 49 -15.84 -0.23 10.47
CA SER A 49 -16.41 0.66 9.47
C SER A 49 -15.62 0.75 8.15
N PRO A 50 -16.32 0.84 7.00
CA PRO A 50 -15.70 0.93 5.67
C PRO A 50 -14.93 2.24 5.45
N ASP A 51 -15.38 3.34 6.06
CA ASP A 51 -14.69 4.65 5.96
C ASP A 51 -13.31 4.61 6.64
N THR A 52 -13.19 3.89 7.75
CA THR A 52 -11.90 3.73 8.42
C THR A 52 -10.97 2.83 7.61
N ALA A 53 -11.50 1.75 7.02
CA ALA A 53 -10.71 0.90 6.13
C ALA A 53 -10.15 1.69 4.93
N LEU A 54 -10.95 2.56 4.29
CA LEU A 54 -10.46 3.41 3.20
C LEU A 54 -9.43 4.45 3.67
N ARG A 55 -9.68 5.11 4.80
CA ARG A 55 -8.73 6.07 5.40
C ARG A 55 -7.35 5.43 5.61
N GLU A 56 -7.33 4.19 6.07
CA GLU A 56 -6.12 3.44 6.35
C GLU A 56 -5.32 3.09 5.08
N GLN A 57 -5.98 2.84 3.94
CA GLN A 57 -5.28 2.68 2.66
C GLN A 57 -4.56 3.96 2.24
N ILE A 58 -5.19 5.13 2.46
CA ILE A 58 -4.60 6.44 2.16
C ILE A 58 -3.41 6.73 3.10
N ILE A 59 -3.55 6.43 4.40
CA ILE A 59 -2.46 6.59 5.37
C ILE A 59 -1.25 5.75 4.96
N ASN A 60 -1.47 4.47 4.61
CA ASN A 60 -0.39 3.59 4.16
C ASN A 60 0.27 4.06 2.86
N SER A 61 -0.49 4.71 1.98
CA SER A 61 0.02 5.33 0.74
C SER A 61 0.91 6.54 1.02
N VAL A 62 0.50 7.40 1.98
CA VAL A 62 1.33 8.53 2.43
C VAL A 62 2.61 8.03 3.08
N ASP A 63 2.53 7.03 3.95
CA ASP A 63 3.71 6.42 4.56
C ASP A 63 4.67 5.86 3.51
N ALA A 64 4.17 5.17 2.48
CA ALA A 64 4.99 4.64 1.39
C ALA A 64 5.73 5.75 0.64
N VAL A 65 5.11 6.91 0.45
CA VAL A 65 5.76 8.10 -0.13
C VAL A 65 6.85 8.64 0.78
N LEU A 66 6.61 8.76 2.09
CA LEU A 66 7.63 9.22 3.04
C LEU A 66 8.82 8.25 3.13
N MET A 67 8.55 6.94 3.13
CA MET A 67 9.58 5.90 3.11
C MET A 67 10.47 6.01 1.86
N LYS A 68 9.86 6.21 0.69
CA LYS A 68 10.58 6.43 -0.56
C LYS A 68 11.50 7.65 -0.48
N GLU A 69 10.98 8.78 0.00
CA GLU A 69 11.77 10.02 0.08
C GLU A 69 12.93 9.91 1.07
N ALA A 70 12.77 9.19 2.18
CA ALA A 70 13.85 8.88 3.10
C ALA A 70 14.94 8.05 2.42
N GLN A 71 14.56 6.95 1.75
CA GLN A 71 15.49 6.06 1.06
C GLN A 71 16.21 6.74 -0.11
N LEU A 72 15.52 7.58 -0.89
CA LEU A 72 16.13 8.39 -1.97
C LEU A 72 17.18 9.38 -1.46
N ARG A 73 17.17 9.71 -0.17
CA ARG A 73 18.13 10.61 0.49
C ARG A 73 19.16 9.86 1.33
N ASP A 74 19.26 8.54 1.17
CA ASP A 74 20.12 7.65 1.95
C ASP A 74 19.88 7.78 3.48
N ILE A 75 18.64 8.10 3.87
CA ILE A 75 18.23 8.15 5.27
C ILE A 75 17.69 6.79 5.66
N ASP A 76 18.38 6.12 6.58
CA ASP A 76 17.86 4.94 7.28
C ASP A 76 16.59 5.32 8.06
N PRO A 77 15.40 4.77 7.74
CA PRO A 77 14.15 5.08 8.41
C PRO A 77 14.12 4.75 9.92
N GLU A 78 14.97 3.83 10.38
CA GLU A 78 15.13 3.50 11.82
C GLU A 78 16.31 4.26 12.47
N GLY A 79 17.09 4.97 11.66
CA GLY A 79 18.31 5.63 12.08
C GLY A 79 18.07 6.92 12.86
N LYS A 80 19.11 7.39 13.56
CA LYS A 80 19.06 8.64 14.33
C LYS A 80 18.87 9.91 13.48
N ASN A 81 19.17 9.81 12.18
CA ASN A 81 19.02 10.90 11.22
C ASN A 81 17.63 10.90 10.55
N ALA A 82 16.78 9.91 10.86
CA ALA A 82 15.41 9.87 10.39
C ALA A 82 14.58 11.01 11.00
N PRO A 83 13.58 11.54 10.28
CA PRO A 83 12.65 12.49 10.86
C PRO A 83 11.95 11.91 12.10
N SER A 84 11.88 12.70 13.17
CA SER A 84 11.29 12.29 14.45
C SER A 84 9.76 12.28 14.46
N SER A 85 9.12 12.78 13.41
CA SER A 85 7.67 12.81 13.27
C SER A 85 7.25 12.96 11.80
N VAL A 86 5.96 12.74 11.53
CA VAL A 86 5.38 13.00 10.21
C VAL A 86 5.56 14.46 9.80
N LYS A 87 5.41 15.40 10.74
CA LYS A 87 5.61 16.84 10.48
C LYS A 87 7.05 17.14 10.08
N ASP A 88 8.01 16.53 10.76
CA ASP A 88 9.43 16.69 10.44
C ASP A 88 9.76 16.10 9.07
N ALA A 89 9.15 14.98 8.68
CA ALA A 89 9.30 14.39 7.36
C ALA A 89 8.66 15.27 6.27
N LEU A 90 7.45 15.77 6.49
CA LEU A 90 6.78 16.69 5.55
C LEU A 90 7.59 17.97 5.35
N PHE A 91 8.19 18.51 6.41
CA PHE A 91 9.08 19.64 6.32
C PHE A 91 10.38 19.30 5.58
N SER A 92 11.07 18.24 5.98
CA SER A 92 12.40 17.89 5.45
C SER A 92 12.35 17.39 4.01
N PHE A 93 11.31 16.66 3.62
CA PHE A 93 11.21 16.05 2.29
C PHE A 93 10.50 16.94 1.28
N PHE A 94 9.53 17.76 1.72
CA PHE A 94 8.66 18.54 0.83
C PHE A 94 8.59 20.04 1.15
N GLY A 95 9.28 20.52 2.18
CA GLY A 95 9.25 21.94 2.57
C GLY A 95 7.92 22.39 3.18
N ILE A 96 7.09 21.46 3.68
CA ILE A 96 5.76 21.78 4.23
C ILE A 96 5.89 22.13 5.72
N TYR A 97 5.91 23.42 6.02
CA TYR A 97 5.97 23.91 7.39
C TYR A 97 4.75 23.48 8.22
N ASN A 98 5.01 23.00 9.44
CA ASN A 98 4.01 22.51 10.40
C ASN A 98 3.08 21.37 9.89
N GLY A 99 3.38 20.78 8.74
CA GLY A 99 2.48 19.85 8.05
C GLY A 99 1.24 20.51 7.46
N ASP A 100 1.21 21.85 7.39
CA ASP A 100 0.07 22.59 6.86
C ASP A 100 0.25 22.88 5.37
N LEU A 101 -0.59 22.23 4.56
CA LEU A 101 -0.61 22.42 3.11
C LEU A 101 -0.95 23.86 2.70
N SER A 102 -1.54 24.68 3.57
CA SER A 102 -1.75 26.11 3.32
C SER A 102 -0.44 26.88 3.10
N ASN A 103 0.67 26.36 3.64
CA ASN A 103 2.00 26.98 3.53
C ASN A 103 2.71 26.73 2.19
N ILE A 104 2.12 25.92 1.29
CA ILE A 104 2.67 25.69 -0.05
C ILE A 104 1.75 26.27 -1.13
N THR A 105 2.35 26.62 -2.26
CA THR A 105 1.65 27.18 -3.42
C THR A 105 0.65 26.20 -4.01
N LYS A 106 -0.33 26.71 -4.76
CA LYS A 106 -1.28 25.87 -5.52
C LYS A 106 -0.58 24.88 -6.46
N ARG A 107 0.54 25.30 -7.06
CA ARG A 107 1.34 24.47 -7.97
C ARG A 107 2.01 23.32 -7.22
N GLU A 108 2.67 23.61 -6.11
CA GLU A 108 3.30 22.58 -5.26
C GLU A 108 2.27 21.61 -4.71
N ARG A 109 1.12 22.10 -4.25
CA ARG A 109 0.03 21.25 -3.77
C ARG A 109 -0.50 20.31 -4.86
N LYS A 110 -0.64 20.81 -6.10
CA LYS A 110 -1.03 19.97 -7.24
C LYS A 110 0.01 18.89 -7.52
N ASN A 111 1.30 19.23 -7.47
CA ASN A 111 2.38 18.26 -7.66
C ASN A 111 2.40 17.21 -6.54
N LEU A 112 2.22 17.62 -5.28
CA LEU A 112 2.15 16.72 -4.13
C LEU A 112 0.96 15.76 -4.24
N ALA A 113 -0.20 16.24 -4.68
CA ALA A 113 -1.40 15.42 -4.87
C ALA A 113 -1.20 14.30 -5.92
N MET A 114 -0.24 14.44 -6.84
CA MET A 114 0.09 13.37 -7.79
C MET A 114 0.83 12.18 -7.16
N ASN A 115 1.25 12.29 -5.90
CA ASN A 115 1.90 11.20 -5.18
C ASN A 115 0.92 10.19 -4.59
N VAL A 116 -0.31 10.61 -4.25
CA VAL A 116 -1.37 9.73 -3.73
C VAL A 116 -2.70 10.17 -4.31
N MET A 117 -3.34 9.29 -5.07
CA MET A 117 -4.61 9.53 -5.76
C MET A 117 -5.65 8.52 -5.31
N VAL A 118 -6.88 8.98 -5.13
CA VAL A 118 -8.04 8.11 -4.90
C VAL A 118 -8.97 8.25 -6.09
N VAL A 119 -9.21 7.15 -6.78
CA VAL A 119 -10.07 7.08 -7.96
C VAL A 119 -11.30 6.26 -7.60
N ALA A 120 -12.48 6.79 -7.87
CA ALA A 120 -13.74 6.09 -7.71
C ALA A 120 -14.33 5.76 -9.08
N THR A 121 -14.53 4.47 -9.35
CA THR A 121 -15.12 3.93 -10.58
C THR A 121 -16.33 3.06 -10.23
N GLY A 122 -16.97 2.45 -11.23
CA GLY A 122 -18.16 1.62 -11.04
C GLY A 122 -19.44 2.45 -10.82
N SER A 123 -20.38 1.90 -10.06
CA SER A 123 -21.70 2.53 -9.83
C SER A 123 -21.78 3.18 -8.45
N LYS A 124 -22.75 4.08 -8.24
CA LYS A 124 -22.96 4.68 -6.91
C LYS A 124 -23.33 3.66 -5.82
N SER A 125 -24.01 2.57 -6.20
CA SER A 125 -24.42 1.49 -5.29
C SER A 125 -23.34 0.44 -5.08
N ALA A 126 -22.39 0.33 -5.99
CA ALA A 126 -21.26 -0.59 -5.93
C ALA A 126 -20.02 0.10 -6.54
N PRO A 127 -19.40 1.04 -5.80
CA PRO A 127 -18.22 1.74 -6.27
C PRO A 127 -16.97 0.88 -6.09
N CYS A 128 -16.01 1.04 -6.99
CA CYS A 128 -14.65 0.58 -6.78
C CYS A 128 -13.76 1.78 -6.41
N TYR A 129 -13.03 1.67 -5.30
CA TYR A 129 -12.09 2.69 -4.85
C TYR A 129 -10.67 2.18 -5.07
N THR A 130 -9.96 2.81 -6.00
CA THR A 130 -8.54 2.54 -6.25
C THR A 130 -7.70 3.62 -5.60
N VAL A 131 -6.79 3.22 -4.71
CA VAL A 131 -5.77 4.10 -4.14
C VAL A 131 -4.45 3.85 -4.87
N ILE A 132 -3.90 4.89 -5.46
CA ILE A 132 -2.67 4.84 -6.26
C ILE A 132 -1.64 5.72 -5.59
N ASP A 133 -0.48 5.16 -5.26
CA ASP A 133 0.63 5.90 -4.70
C ASP A 133 1.90 5.80 -5.57
N LYS A 134 2.73 6.85 -5.50
CA LYS A 134 4.10 6.88 -6.05
C LYS A 134 5.12 6.71 -4.94
N GLY A 135 4.82 5.83 -3.99
CA GLY A 135 5.68 5.53 -2.86
C GLY A 135 6.78 4.52 -3.20
N GLU A 136 7.30 3.89 -2.16
CA GLU A 136 8.48 3.02 -2.26
C GLU A 136 8.21 1.78 -3.12
N GLY A 137 6.95 1.34 -3.16
CA GLY A 137 6.54 0.08 -3.76
C GLY A 137 7.22 -1.14 -3.13
N GLN A 138 6.72 -2.32 -3.47
CA GLN A 138 7.30 -3.59 -3.05
C GLN A 138 7.53 -4.46 -4.27
N SER A 139 8.70 -5.06 -4.36
CA SER A 139 9.00 -6.15 -5.29
C SER A 139 8.24 -7.42 -4.89
N PRO A 140 8.05 -8.38 -5.82
CA PRO A 140 7.41 -9.66 -5.50
C PRO A 140 8.05 -10.38 -4.30
N ALA A 141 9.38 -10.32 -4.16
CA ALA A 141 10.11 -10.94 -3.06
C ALA A 141 9.81 -10.30 -1.70
N ARG A 142 9.54 -8.99 -1.66
CA ARG A 142 9.27 -8.26 -0.41
C ARG A 142 7.82 -8.33 0.04
N MET A 143 6.86 -8.59 -0.86
CA MET A 143 5.43 -8.62 -0.51
C MET A 143 5.10 -9.55 0.68
N PRO A 144 5.59 -10.80 0.75
CA PRO A 144 5.36 -11.72 1.88
C PRO A 144 5.82 -11.19 3.24
N HIS A 145 6.80 -10.28 3.25
CA HIS A 145 7.43 -9.75 4.46
C HIS A 145 7.02 -8.30 4.75
N THR A 146 6.16 -7.72 3.91
CA THR A 146 5.67 -6.34 4.02
C THR A 146 4.15 -6.30 3.97
N LEU A 147 3.57 -6.18 2.77
CA LEU A 147 2.12 -6.03 2.54
C LEU A 147 1.31 -7.23 3.05
N LEU A 148 1.88 -8.42 2.96
CA LEU A 148 1.22 -9.67 3.35
C LEU A 148 1.61 -10.13 4.75
N SER A 149 2.50 -9.42 5.44
CA SER A 149 2.92 -9.78 6.78
C SER A 149 2.09 -9.06 7.85
N LEU A 150 1.11 -9.75 8.42
CA LEU A 150 0.34 -9.21 9.54
C LEU A 150 1.16 -9.23 10.83
N SER A 151 0.90 -8.26 11.71
CA SER A 151 1.50 -8.19 13.06
C SER A 151 3.02 -8.02 13.11
N LYS A 152 3.70 -7.85 11.97
CA LYS A 152 5.15 -7.64 11.97
C LYS A 152 5.51 -6.22 12.37
N SER A 153 6.56 -6.10 13.18
CA SER A 153 7.05 -4.85 13.78
C SER A 153 7.77 -3.91 12.81
N ASN A 154 7.65 -4.11 11.50
CA ASN A 154 8.49 -3.47 10.47
C ASN A 154 8.44 -1.93 10.47
N LYS A 155 7.37 -1.33 11.01
CA LYS A 155 7.19 0.12 11.09
C LYS A 155 7.12 0.66 12.52
N LEU A 156 7.24 -0.18 13.54
CA LEU A 156 7.08 0.27 14.94
C LEU A 156 8.15 1.28 15.36
N LYS A 157 9.38 1.12 14.86
CA LYS A 157 10.53 1.97 15.19
C LYS A 157 10.59 3.25 14.37
N ILE A 158 9.89 3.31 13.24
CA ILE A 158 9.90 4.44 12.32
C ILE A 158 8.97 5.53 12.86
N GLN A 159 9.51 6.70 13.14
CA GLN A 159 8.78 7.76 13.85
C GLN A 159 7.91 8.64 12.92
N PHE A 160 8.22 8.65 11.63
CA PHE A 160 7.57 9.49 10.64
C PHE A 160 6.51 8.78 9.80
N VAL A 161 6.06 7.60 10.25
CA VAL A 161 4.96 6.84 9.64
C VAL A 161 3.79 6.68 10.61
N GLN A 162 2.58 6.56 10.07
CA GLN A 162 1.35 6.47 10.85
C GLN A 162 0.81 5.03 10.91
N GLY A 163 0.87 4.28 9.82
CA GLY A 163 0.42 2.89 9.69
C GLY A 163 1.41 1.90 10.28
N LYS A 164 1.52 1.84 11.60
CA LYS A 164 2.58 1.09 12.31
C LYS A 164 2.40 -0.43 12.38
N HIS A 165 1.20 -0.94 12.15
CA HIS A 165 0.84 -2.32 12.51
C HIS A 165 0.75 -3.29 11.32
N ASN A 166 0.97 -2.85 10.06
CA ASN A 166 0.91 -3.69 8.84
C ASN A 166 -0.36 -4.56 8.75
N MET A 167 -1.47 -3.99 9.21
CA MET A 167 -2.69 -4.72 9.55
C MET A 167 -3.92 -4.03 8.97
N GLY A 168 -3.88 -2.71 8.92
CA GLY A 168 -5.00 -1.89 8.53
C GLY A 168 -5.53 -2.16 7.12
N ARG A 169 -4.71 -2.69 6.20
CA ARG A 169 -5.16 -3.00 4.84
C ARG A 169 -6.24 -4.06 4.80
N THR A 170 -6.10 -5.12 5.61
CA THR A 170 -7.04 -6.25 5.61
C THR A 170 -8.39 -5.89 6.23
N GLY A 171 -8.48 -4.77 6.94
CA GLY A 171 -9.76 -4.22 7.43
C GLY A 171 -10.74 -3.85 6.31
N ALA A 172 -10.29 -3.79 5.05
CA ALA A 172 -11.16 -3.55 3.90
C ALA A 172 -11.96 -4.79 3.46
N PHE A 173 -11.46 -6.01 3.71
CA PHE A 173 -12.04 -7.24 3.14
C PHE A 173 -13.53 -7.44 3.42
N PRO A 174 -14.06 -7.16 4.64
CA PRO A 174 -15.49 -7.30 4.91
C PRO A 174 -16.38 -6.40 4.03
N TYR A 175 -15.81 -5.39 3.38
CA TYR A 175 -16.51 -4.36 2.61
C TYR A 175 -16.21 -4.43 1.11
N CYS A 176 -15.42 -5.39 0.65
CA CYS A 176 -14.96 -5.48 -0.74
C CYS A 176 -15.63 -6.62 -1.51
N GLY A 177 -16.70 -6.32 -2.26
CA GLY A 177 -17.30 -7.30 -3.17
C GLY A 177 -17.91 -8.52 -2.47
N ASN A 178 -18.22 -9.54 -3.25
CA ASN A 178 -18.78 -10.81 -2.76
C ASN A 178 -17.66 -11.78 -2.34
N GLU A 179 -16.52 -11.75 -3.02
CA GLU A 179 -15.35 -12.60 -2.71
C GLU A 179 -14.46 -12.00 -1.61
N ARG A 180 -14.83 -10.83 -1.05
CA ARG A 180 -14.09 -10.14 0.02
C ARG A 180 -12.66 -9.79 -0.39
N MET A 181 -12.48 -9.44 -1.66
CA MET A 181 -11.17 -9.32 -2.30
C MET A 181 -10.69 -7.88 -2.40
N GLN A 182 -9.43 -7.66 -2.05
CA GLN A 182 -8.70 -6.44 -2.38
C GLN A 182 -7.54 -6.80 -3.29
N LEU A 183 -7.57 -6.29 -4.52
CA LEU A 183 -6.43 -6.42 -5.44
C LEU A 183 -5.36 -5.39 -5.08
N VAL A 184 -4.12 -5.84 -4.92
CA VAL A 184 -2.95 -4.97 -4.77
C VAL A 184 -2.00 -5.23 -5.93
N LEU A 185 -1.53 -4.15 -6.55
CA LEU A 185 -0.43 -4.17 -7.52
C LEU A 185 0.70 -3.30 -7.00
N SER A 186 1.93 -3.78 -7.04
CA SER A 186 3.09 -2.99 -6.62
C SER A 186 4.30 -3.29 -7.49
N ARG A 187 5.14 -2.28 -7.65
CA ARG A 187 6.47 -2.39 -8.25
C ARG A 187 7.43 -1.56 -7.42
N ARG A 188 8.60 -2.10 -7.11
CA ARG A 188 9.62 -1.37 -6.36
C ARG A 188 10.05 -0.12 -7.13
N CYS A 189 10.28 0.98 -6.41
CA CYS A 189 10.87 2.16 -7.01
C CYS A 189 12.31 1.84 -7.46
N PRO A 190 12.65 2.04 -8.76
CA PRO A 190 13.94 1.64 -9.32
C PRO A 190 15.16 2.28 -8.66
N ASP A 191 14.98 3.48 -8.10
CA ASP A 191 16.06 4.28 -7.51
C ASP A 191 16.43 3.85 -6.08
N ILE A 192 15.70 2.90 -5.49
CA ILE A 192 15.86 2.44 -4.09
C ILE A 192 15.80 0.91 -3.95
N VAL A 193 16.20 0.20 -5.00
CA VAL A 193 16.30 -1.26 -5.02
C VAL A 193 17.42 -1.71 -4.07
N SER A 194 17.15 -2.73 -3.26
CA SER A 194 18.15 -3.38 -2.40
C SER A 194 18.30 -4.87 -2.73
N ALA A 195 19.27 -5.53 -2.10
CA ALA A 195 19.45 -6.98 -2.23
C ALA A 195 18.19 -7.78 -1.82
N ASP A 196 17.37 -7.24 -0.90
CA ASP A 196 16.13 -7.89 -0.44
C ASP A 196 15.03 -7.90 -1.51
N ASP A 197 15.16 -7.09 -2.56
CA ASP A 197 14.20 -7.09 -3.68
C ASP A 197 14.36 -8.30 -4.62
N GLY A 198 15.51 -8.97 -4.55
CA GLY A 198 15.82 -10.15 -5.36
C GLY A 198 15.80 -9.89 -6.88
N ASP A 199 15.83 -10.97 -7.65
CA ASP A 199 15.90 -10.93 -9.12
C ASP A 199 14.66 -10.30 -9.79
N GLY A 200 13.58 -10.11 -9.04
CA GLY A 200 12.32 -9.55 -9.54
C GLY A 200 12.08 -8.08 -9.17
N ALA A 201 13.12 -7.34 -8.79
CA ALA A 201 13.01 -5.96 -8.33
C ALA A 201 12.28 -5.03 -9.32
N ASP A 202 12.46 -5.23 -10.62
CA ASP A 202 11.85 -4.42 -11.68
C ASP A 202 10.45 -4.91 -12.12
N MET A 203 10.02 -6.06 -11.60
CA MET A 203 8.73 -6.67 -11.93
C MET A 203 7.58 -6.10 -11.11
N TRP A 204 6.37 -6.19 -11.68
CA TRP A 204 5.13 -5.96 -10.95
C TRP A 204 4.75 -7.21 -10.16
N GLY A 205 4.58 -7.07 -8.85
CA GLY A 205 3.90 -8.04 -8.00
C GLY A 205 2.41 -7.73 -7.88
N PHE A 206 1.60 -8.75 -7.65
CA PHE A 206 0.18 -8.59 -7.30
C PHE A 206 -0.23 -9.63 -6.25
N THR A 207 -1.31 -9.31 -5.52
CA THR A 207 -1.96 -10.16 -4.52
C THR A 207 -3.40 -9.75 -4.31
#